data_AF-A0A938RGQ0-F1
#
_entry.id   AF-A0A938RGQ0-F1
#
_cell.length_a   1.000
_cell.length_b   1.000
_cell.length_c   1.000
_cell.angle_alpha   90.00
_cell.angle_beta   90.00
_cell.angle_gamma   90.00
#
_symmetry.space_group_name_H-M   'P 1'
#
loop_
_entity.id
_entity.type
_entity.pdbx_description
1 polymer ?
#
loop_
_entity_poly.entity_id
_entity_poly.type
_entity_poly.pdbx_seq_one_letter_code
_entity_poly.pdbx_strand_id
1 'polypeptide(L)' 'MKENRLKSRRIAEGLTITDLSRLSKISTKVISQTERFMIDPTEVTKRKILNGLNAVKRPGENPYEFEYIFPRSEKE' A
#
# COMPACT_ATOMS: atom_id res chain seq x y z
N MET A 1 -16.77 -4.28 -5.66
CA MET A 1 -16.29 -4.41 -4.26
C MET A 1 -15.11 -3.45 -4.07
N LYS A 2 -14.84 -2.94 -2.85
CA LYS A 2 -13.59 -2.17 -2.62
C LYS A 2 -12.41 -3.14 -2.69
N GLU A 3 -11.53 -2.93 -3.65
CA GLU A 3 -10.38 -3.79 -3.89
C GLU A 3 -9.08 -2.99 -3.80
N ASN A 4 -8.12 -3.51 -3.06
CA ASN A 4 -6.74 -3.04 -3.02
C ASN A 4 -5.85 -4.23 -2.74
N ARG A 5 -4.64 -4.23 -3.30
CA ARG A 5 -3.70 -5.34 -3.19
C ARG A 5 -2.70 -5.13 -2.06
N LEU A 6 -2.83 -4.06 -1.28
CA LEU A 6 -1.83 -3.60 -0.32
C LEU A 6 -1.45 -4.70 0.68
N LYS A 7 -2.43 -5.32 1.34
CA LYS A 7 -2.18 -6.36 2.34
C LYS A 7 -1.42 -7.55 1.75
N SER A 8 -1.90 -8.03 0.59
CA SER A 8 -1.29 -9.19 -0.08
C SER A 8 0.17 -8.93 -0.47
N ARG A 9 0.45 -7.73 -0.99
CA ARG A 9 1.80 -7.35 -1.43
C ARG A 9 2.71 -7.08 -0.26
N ARG A 10 2.25 -6.38 0.78
CA ARG A 10 3.04 -6.20 2.01
C ARG A 10 3.50 -7.54 2.60
N ILE A 11 2.59 -8.53 2.68
CA ILE A 11 2.92 -9.86 3.20
C ILE A 11 3.89 -10.60 2.26
N ALA A 12 3.69 -10.51 0.94
CA ALA A 12 4.58 -11.13 -0.04
C ALA A 12 6.01 -10.57 0.04
N GLU A 13 6.16 -9.28 0.34
CA GLU A 13 7.45 -8.62 0.58
C GLU A 13 8.00 -8.88 2.00
N GLY A 14 7.34 -9.71 2.82
CA GLY A 14 7.79 -10.05 4.17
C GLY A 14 7.66 -8.91 5.20
N LEU A 15 6.90 -7.86 4.89
CA LEU A 15 6.78 -6.69 5.76
C LEU A 15 5.68 -6.82 6.80
N THR A 16 5.94 -6.37 8.02
CA THR A 16 4.88 -6.10 9.00
C THR A 16 4.22 -4.74 8.71
N ILE A 17 3.06 -4.48 9.32
CA ILE A 17 2.41 -3.15 9.25
C ILE A 17 3.36 -2.07 9.81
N THR A 18 4.14 -2.40 10.83
CA THR A 18 5.13 -1.50 11.44
C THR A 18 6.27 -1.15 10.49
N ASP A 19 6.76 -2.12 9.72
CA ASP A 19 7.83 -1.88 8.74
C ASP A 19 7.34 -0.96 7.63
N LEU A 20 6.16 -1.26 7.06
CA LEU A 20 5.57 -0.40 6.04
C LEU A 20 5.27 1.01 6.58
N SER A 21 4.86 1.12 7.85
CA SER A 21 4.65 2.40 8.53
C SER A 21 5.92 3.25 8.56
N ARG A 22 7.05 2.64 8.94
CA ARG A 22 8.35 3.32 8.96
C ARG A 22 8.79 3.76 7.56
N LEU A 23 8.64 2.89 6.57
CA LEU A 23 9.07 3.16 5.18
C LEU A 23 8.21 4.23 4.50
N SER A 24 6.90 4.20 4.72
CA SER A 24 5.95 5.16 4.11
C SER A 24 5.79 6.46 4.92
N LYS A 25 6.30 6.51 6.16
CA LYS A 25 6.02 7.59 7.13
C LYS A 25 4.53 7.81 7.37
N ILE A 26 3.74 6.73 7.32
CA ILE A 26 2.31 6.70 7.61
C ILE A 26 2.08 5.89 8.88
N SER A 27 1.11 6.26 9.72
CA SER A 27 0.85 5.52 10.95
C SER A 27 0.37 4.08 10.69
N THR A 28 0.74 3.17 11.58
CA THR A 28 0.28 1.76 11.55
C THR A 28 -1.24 1.65 11.52
N LYS A 29 -1.94 2.55 12.21
CA LYS A 29 -3.40 2.68 12.17
C LYS A 29 -3.90 2.94 10.75
N VAL A 30 -3.40 3.97 10.07
CA VAL A 30 -3.86 4.31 8.71
C VAL A 30 -3.59 3.17 7.72
N ILE A 31 -2.44 2.51 7.81
CA ILE A 31 -2.14 1.33 6.97
C ILE A 31 -3.13 0.20 7.24
N SER A 32 -3.33 -0.16 8.52
CA SER A 32 -4.28 -1.21 8.92
C SER A 32 -5.72 -0.90 8.47
N GLN A 33 -6.15 0.35 8.60
CA GLN A 33 -7.48 0.77 8.16
C GLN A 33 -7.62 0.73 6.63
N THR A 34 -6.56 1.08 5.90
CA THR A 34 -6.50 1.00 4.43
C THR A 34 -6.59 -0.44 3.96
N GLU A 35 -5.83 -1.37 4.57
CA GLU A 35 -5.85 -2.80 4.24
C GLU A 35 -7.21 -3.47 4.50
N ARG A 36 -7.97 -2.95 5.46
CA ARG A 36 -9.31 -3.45 5.83
C ARG A 36 -10.44 -2.68 5.14
N PHE A 37 -10.12 -1.79 4.18
CA PHE A 37 -11.09 -0.97 3.44
C PHE A 37 -11.98 -0.07 4.32
N MET A 38 -11.57 0.18 5.56
CA MET A 38 -12.32 0.99 6.52
C MET A 38 -12.23 2.49 6.21
N ILE A 39 -11.16 2.89 5.50
CA ILE A 39 -10.98 4.26 5.01
C ILE A 39 -10.58 4.22 3.55
N ASP A 40 -10.89 5.30 2.82
CA ASP A 40 -10.26 5.58 1.52
C ASP A 40 -9.27 6.75 1.69
N PRO A 41 -7.97 6.47 1.83
CA PRO A 41 -6.98 7.51 2.06
C PRO A 41 -6.78 8.40 0.82
N THR A 42 -6.30 9.62 1.04
CA THR A 42 -5.99 10.54 -0.06
C THR A 42 -4.96 9.96 -1.01
N GLU A 43 -4.96 10.41 -2.27
CA GLU A 43 -3.98 9.97 -3.26
C GLU A 43 -2.53 10.18 -2.78
N VAL A 44 -2.25 11.30 -2.11
CA VAL A 44 -0.94 11.59 -1.50
C VAL A 44 -0.55 10.50 -0.49
N THR A 45 -1.50 10.07 0.35
CA THR A 45 -1.27 9.00 1.32
C THR A 45 -1.05 7.66 0.64
N LYS A 46 -1.86 7.33 -0.37
CA LYS A 46 -1.69 6.12 -1.20
C LYS A 46 -0.31 6.08 -1.87
N ARG A 47 0.15 7.21 -2.42
CA ARG A 47 1.50 7.33 -3.02
C ARG A 47 2.61 7.12 -1.98
N LYS A 48 2.47 7.67 -0.76
CA LYS A 48 3.44 7.41 0.32
C LYS A 48 3.51 5.94 0.70
N ILE A 49 2.35 5.28 0.81
CA ILE A 49 2.27 3.84 1.09
C ILE A 49 2.93 3.04 -0.04
N LEU A 50 2.63 3.36 -1.30
CA LEU A 50 3.23 2.72 -2.46
C LEU A 50 4.77 2.86 -2.47
N ASN A 51 5.26 4.07 -2.21
CA ASN A 51 6.71 4.32 -2.14
C ASN A 51 7.36 3.50 -1.02
N GLY A 52 6.71 3.42 0.15
CA GLY A 52 7.19 2.57 1.24
C GLY A 52 7.20 1.08 0.87
N LEU A 53 6.20 0.62 0.12
CA LEU A 53 6.15 -0.76 -0.37
C LEU A 53 7.23 -1.04 -1.42
N ASN A 54 7.54 -0.08 -2.29
CA ASN A 54 8.58 -0.21 -3.31
C ASN A 54 10.00 -0.06 -2.75
N ALA A 55 10.16 0.58 -1.58
CA ALA A 55 11.46 0.81 -0.96
C ALA A 55 12.18 -0.48 -0.52
N VAL A 56 11.45 -1.60 -0.39
CA VAL A 56 12.05 -2.89 0.00
C VAL A 56 12.44 -3.75 -1.18
N LYS A 57 12.05 -3.35 -2.40
CA LYS A 57 12.40 -4.07 -3.61
C LYS A 57 13.90 -4.02 -3.86
N ARG A 58 14.43 -5.14 -4.35
CA ARG A 58 15.85 -5.23 -4.68
C ARG A 58 16.17 -4.37 -5.91
N PRO A 59 17.42 -3.87 -6.02
CA PRO A 59 17.88 -3.24 -7.26
C PRO A 59 17.66 -4.18 -8.45
N GLY A 60 16.93 -3.69 -9.46
CA GLY A 60 16.59 -4.47 -10.66
C GLY A 60 15.20 -5.12 -10.64
N GLU A 61 14.47 -5.08 -9.52
CA GLU A 61 13.05 -5.44 -9.51
C GLU A 61 12.16 -4.30 -9.98
N ASN A 62 11.13 -4.64 -10.75
CA ASN A 62 10.14 -3.65 -11.16
C ASN A 62 9.33 -3.17 -9.94
N PRO A 63 9.18 -1.85 -9.76
CA PRO A 63 8.31 -1.29 -8.73
C PRO A 63 6.86 -1.68 -8.98
N TYR A 64 6.07 -1.74 -7.91
CA TYR A 64 4.62 -1.82 -8.02
C TYR A 64 4.06 -0.52 -8.58
N GLU A 65 3.15 -0.67 -9.54
CA GLU A 65 2.37 0.43 -10.11
C GLU A 65 1.25 0.88 -9.17
N PHE A 66 0.89 2.16 -9.23
CA PHE A 66 -0.14 2.72 -8.36
C PHE A 66 -1.50 2.04 -8.55
N GLU A 67 -1.96 1.94 -9.79
CA GLU A 67 -3.27 1.34 -10.12
C GLU A 67 -3.29 -0.18 -9.90
N TYR A 68 -2.12 -0.80 -9.83
CA TYR A 68 -2.00 -2.19 -9.44
C TYR A 68 -2.27 -2.41 -7.95
N ILE A 69 -1.78 -1.52 -7.09
CA ILE A 69 -2.00 -1.60 -5.63
C ILE A 69 -3.36 -1.03 -5.23
N PHE A 70 -3.72 0.11 -5.83
CA PHE A 70 -4.95 0.86 -5.58
C PHE A 70 -5.73 1.00 -6.89
N PRO A 71 -6.38 -0.09 -7.38
CA PRO A 71 -7.18 -0.02 -8.59
C PRO A 71 -8.30 1.01 -8.41
N ARG A 72 -8.60 1.73 -9.49
CA ARG A 72 -9.79 2.58 -9.52
C ARG A 72 -10.98 1.64 -9.33
N SER A 73 -11.75 1.85 -8.26
CA SER A 73 -13.08 1.26 -8.21
C SER A 73 -13.88 1.96 -9.30
N GLU A 74 -14.23 1.24 -10.36
CA GLU A 74 -15.26 1.71 -11.27
C GLU A 74 -16.50 1.98 -10.42
N LYS A 75 -16.97 3.23 -10.46
CA LYS A 75 -18.29 3.56 -9.93
C LYS A 75 -19.28 2.91 -10.90
N GLU A 76 -19.86 1.78 -10.51
CA GLU A 76 -21.19 1.40 -11.01
C GLU A 76 -22.22 2.43 -10.53
#